data_AF-A0A959RWE2-F1
#
_entry.id   AF-A0A959RWE2-F1
#
_cell.length_a   1.000
_cell.length_b   1.000
_cell.length_c   1.000
_cell.angle_alpha   90.00
_cell.angle_beta   90.00
_cell.angle_gamma   90.00
#
_symmetry.space_group_name_H-M   'P 1'
#
loop_
_entity.id
_entity.type
_entity.pdbx_description
1 polymer ?
#
loop_
_entity_poly.entity_id
_entity_poly.type
_entity_poly.pdbx_seq_one_letter_code
_entity_poly.pdbx_strand_id
1 'polypeptide(L)'
;LSTKLSKEDSLVLVSALLPEPSKPEKIIHLVSKDEQFASSVNDTNLTAIYTDHSLSSPDVDWINKIELESGTWVNLTNKQDDARLDAFLPAKVSELIKTKNTELYLGRTFTPGGNGFPANALCFKIDLNKKLPRNIFITIISKDLTFIYSSKHSIPEFWQNGSAIPDNFSTNEEAQTNISFLITDENEINLSAEIMGRLREEGNLVFIHPDSNV
;
A
#
# COMPACT_ATOMS: atom_id res chain seq x y z
N LEU A 1 -9.46 -35.65 -17.45
CA LEU A 1 -9.81 -34.22 -17.55
C LEU A 1 -8.70 -33.53 -18.31
N SER A 2 -8.98 -32.98 -19.49
CA SER A 2 -8.04 -32.10 -20.21
C SER A 2 -8.72 -30.73 -20.35
N THR A 3 -8.38 -29.79 -19.48
CA THR A 3 -8.78 -28.39 -19.67
C THR A 3 -7.77 -27.75 -20.62
N LYS A 4 -8.21 -27.52 -21.86
CA LYS A 4 -7.51 -26.62 -22.80
C LYS A 4 -7.86 -25.19 -22.38
N LEU A 5 -7.03 -24.56 -21.55
CA LEU A 5 -6.98 -23.11 -21.50
C LEU A 5 -6.62 -22.63 -22.91
N SER A 6 -7.57 -22.01 -23.63
CA SER A 6 -7.24 -21.39 -24.92
C SER A 6 -6.27 -20.25 -24.68
N LYS A 7 -5.31 -20.10 -25.60
CA LYS A 7 -4.36 -18.98 -25.64
C LYS A 7 -5.05 -17.61 -25.74
N GLU A 8 -6.34 -17.60 -26.03
CA GLU A 8 -7.20 -16.43 -26.27
C GLU A 8 -8.02 -16.03 -25.03
N ASP A 9 -8.12 -16.89 -24.01
CA ASP A 9 -9.11 -16.74 -22.92
C ASP A 9 -8.54 -16.07 -21.65
N SER A 10 -7.23 -15.82 -21.59
CA SER A 10 -6.58 -15.27 -20.40
C SER A 10 -5.46 -14.29 -20.79
N LEU A 11 -5.60 -13.04 -20.35
CA LEU A 11 -4.50 -12.08 -20.36
C LEU A 11 -3.76 -12.21 -19.03
N VAL A 12 -2.58 -12.82 -19.07
CA VAL A 12 -1.73 -12.98 -17.88
C VAL A 12 -0.75 -11.81 -17.85
N LEU A 13 -1.02 -10.81 -17.00
CA LEU A 13 -0.05 -9.76 -16.67
C LEU A 13 0.79 -10.25 -15.48
N VAL A 14 1.95 -10.84 -15.78
CA VAL A 14 2.94 -11.19 -14.74
C VAL A 14 3.88 -10.02 -14.55
N SER A 15 3.69 -9.27 -13.45
CA SER A 15 4.70 -8.34 -12.96
C SER A 15 5.42 -9.01 -11.80
N ALA A 16 6.63 -9.50 -12.05
CA ALA A 16 7.53 -10.01 -11.01
C ALA A 16 8.78 -9.11 -11.00
N LEU A 17 8.92 -8.31 -9.94
CA LEU A 17 10.11 -7.54 -9.61
C LEU A 17 10.84 -8.25 -8.47
N LEU A 18 11.66 -9.27 -8.72
CA LEU A 18 12.44 -9.93 -7.66
C LEU A 18 13.27 -8.89 -6.88
N PRO A 19 12.86 -8.47 -5.66
CA PRO A 19 13.60 -7.43 -4.93
C PRO A 19 14.77 -8.08 -4.19
N GLU A 20 14.66 -9.36 -3.86
CA GLU A 20 15.66 -10.16 -3.17
C GLU A 20 15.93 -11.46 -3.94
N PRO A 21 17.19 -11.78 -4.28
CA PRO A 21 17.55 -12.93 -5.13
C PRO A 21 17.30 -14.33 -4.52
N SER A 22 16.75 -14.41 -3.31
CA SER A 22 16.48 -15.69 -2.61
C SER A 22 15.11 -15.79 -1.95
N LYS A 23 14.28 -14.73 -2.04
CA LYS A 23 12.87 -14.82 -1.68
C LYS A 23 12.05 -14.92 -2.96
N PRO A 24 11.34 -16.04 -3.21
CA PRO A 24 10.41 -16.09 -4.33
C PRO A 24 9.39 -14.98 -4.14
N GLU A 25 9.28 -14.10 -5.13
CA GLU A 25 8.34 -13.01 -5.08
C GLU A 25 6.92 -13.55 -5.31
N LYS A 26 6.01 -13.15 -4.42
CA LYS A 26 4.67 -13.72 -4.24
C LYS A 26 3.57 -12.81 -4.79
N ILE A 27 3.85 -12.14 -5.90
CA ILE A 27 2.93 -11.19 -6.51
C ILE A 27 2.61 -11.66 -7.92
N ILE A 28 1.57 -12.48 -8.01
CA ILE A 28 0.94 -12.84 -9.28
C ILE A 28 -0.49 -12.31 -9.15
N HIS A 29 -0.78 -11.23 -9.87
CA HIS A 29 -2.14 -10.71 -10.02
C HIS A 29 -2.65 -11.09 -11.41
N LEU A 30 -3.66 -11.94 -11.48
CA LEU A 30 -4.24 -12.43 -12.72
C LEU A 30 -5.58 -11.74 -12.96
N VAL A 31 -5.81 -11.31 -14.20
CA VAL A 31 -7.13 -10.83 -14.61
C VAL A 31 -7.66 -11.79 -15.68
N SER A 32 -8.77 -12.45 -15.39
CA SER A 32 -9.35 -13.46 -16.28
C SER A 32 -10.72 -13.02 -16.80
N LYS A 33 -11.05 -13.40 -18.04
CA LYS A 33 -12.41 -13.30 -18.56
C LYS A 33 -13.31 -14.46 -18.09
N ASP A 34 -12.69 -15.56 -17.70
CA ASP A 34 -13.35 -16.75 -17.19
C ASP A 34 -13.65 -16.59 -15.68
N GLU A 35 -14.94 -16.47 -15.35
CA GLU A 35 -15.45 -16.40 -13.98
C GLU A 35 -15.16 -17.69 -13.19
N GLN A 36 -15.21 -18.85 -13.84
CA GLN A 36 -14.92 -20.13 -13.19
C GLN A 36 -13.43 -20.23 -12.86
N PHE A 37 -12.55 -19.77 -13.75
CA PHE A 37 -11.12 -19.67 -13.43
C PHE A 37 -10.88 -18.71 -12.25
N ALA A 38 -11.47 -17.51 -12.29
CA ALA A 38 -11.30 -16.52 -11.23
C ALA A 38 -11.79 -17.03 -9.87
N SER A 39 -12.96 -17.66 -9.83
CA SER A 39 -13.52 -18.25 -8.60
C SER A 39 -12.78 -19.51 -8.14
N SER A 40 -12.17 -20.27 -9.05
CA SER A 40 -11.46 -21.52 -8.70
C SER A 40 -10.26 -21.31 -7.79
N VAL A 41 -9.63 -20.12 -7.78
CA VAL A 41 -8.47 -19.85 -6.93
C VAL A 41 -8.83 -19.86 -5.43
N ASN A 42 -10.09 -19.57 -5.11
CA ASN A 42 -10.62 -19.67 -3.75
C ASN A 42 -11.18 -21.06 -3.43
N ASP A 43 -11.02 -22.05 -4.32
CA ASP A 43 -11.36 -23.44 -4.04
C ASP A 43 -10.41 -23.97 -2.94
N THR A 44 -11.00 -24.45 -1.85
CA THR A 44 -10.33 -25.08 -0.71
C THR A 44 -9.32 -26.16 -1.12
N ASN A 45 -9.52 -26.82 -2.26
CA ASN A 45 -8.61 -27.84 -2.77
C ASN A 45 -7.27 -27.25 -3.27
N LEU A 46 -7.27 -26.05 -3.84
CA LEU A 46 -6.03 -25.38 -4.27
C LEU A 46 -5.26 -24.80 -3.09
N THR A 47 -5.95 -24.38 -2.03
CA THR A 47 -5.32 -23.87 -0.81
C THR A 47 -4.37 -24.88 -0.18
N ALA A 48 -4.76 -26.16 -0.17
CA ALA A 48 -3.90 -27.25 0.32
C ALA A 48 -2.62 -27.37 -0.52
N ILE A 49 -2.74 -27.35 -1.85
CA ILE A 49 -1.60 -27.43 -2.78
C ILE A 49 -0.63 -26.26 -2.57
N TYR A 50 -1.14 -25.03 -2.43
CA TYR A 50 -0.28 -23.87 -2.17
C TYR A 50 0.47 -24.03 -0.85
N THR A 51 -0.21 -24.53 0.19
CA THR A 51 0.38 -24.77 1.51
C THR A 51 1.47 -25.84 1.45
N ASP A 52 1.17 -27.00 0.83
CA ASP A 52 2.08 -28.14 0.72
C ASP A 52 3.37 -27.79 -0.03
N HIS A 53 3.28 -26.89 -1.00
CA HIS A 53 4.42 -26.44 -1.81
C HIS A 53 5.02 -25.10 -1.35
N SER A 54 4.61 -24.55 -0.20
CA SER A 54 5.08 -23.24 0.29
C SER A 54 4.89 -22.09 -0.70
N LEU A 55 3.89 -22.20 -1.57
CA LEU A 55 3.52 -21.20 -2.56
C LEU A 55 2.51 -20.22 -1.96
N SER A 56 2.53 -18.99 -2.47
CA SER A 56 1.42 -18.07 -2.27
C SER A 56 0.33 -18.32 -3.32
N SER A 57 -0.93 -18.29 -2.88
CA SER A 57 -2.03 -18.16 -3.83
C SER A 57 -1.86 -16.89 -4.67
N PRO A 58 -2.07 -16.94 -6.00
CA PRO A 58 -2.19 -15.74 -6.80
C PRO A 58 -3.43 -14.96 -6.36
N ASP A 59 -3.38 -13.65 -6.58
CA ASP A 59 -4.56 -12.80 -6.53
C ASP A 59 -5.21 -12.83 -7.92
N VAL A 60 -6.51 -13.11 -8.00
CA VAL A 60 -7.19 -13.31 -9.29
C VAL A 60 -8.51 -12.56 -9.32
N ASP A 61 -8.60 -11.62 -10.25
CA ASP A 61 -9.80 -10.82 -10.49
C ASP A 61 -10.49 -11.25 -11.79
N TRP A 62 -11.83 -11.19 -11.77
CA TRP A 62 -12.63 -11.37 -12.96
C TRP A 62 -12.76 -10.04 -13.71
N ILE A 63 -12.41 -10.00 -14.99
CA ILE A 63 -12.34 -8.76 -15.79
C ILE A 63 -13.68 -8.00 -15.84
N ASN A 64 -14.81 -8.69 -15.70
CA ASN A 64 -16.12 -8.06 -15.71
C ASN A 64 -16.52 -7.48 -14.35
N LYS A 65 -15.80 -7.82 -13.28
CA LYS A 65 -16.05 -7.36 -11.93
C LYS A 65 -14.76 -7.39 -11.11
N ILE A 66 -13.94 -6.34 -11.27
CA ILE A 66 -12.76 -6.11 -10.43
C ILE A 66 -13.19 -5.21 -9.28
N GLU A 67 -12.99 -5.65 -8.05
CA GLU A 67 -13.49 -5.00 -6.83
C GLU A 67 -12.34 -4.43 -5.98
N LEU A 68 -12.60 -3.29 -5.33
CA LEU A 68 -11.78 -2.72 -4.24
C LEU A 68 -12.31 -3.19 -2.89
N GLU A 69 -11.48 -3.15 -1.85
CA GLU A 69 -11.88 -3.35 -0.44
C GLU A 69 -13.09 -2.48 -0.03
N SER A 70 -13.28 -1.32 -0.66
CA SER A 70 -14.42 -0.43 -0.40
C SER A 70 -15.77 -0.93 -0.95
N GLY A 71 -15.79 -2.06 -1.66
CA GLY A 71 -16.97 -2.59 -2.36
C GLY A 71 -17.26 -1.91 -3.70
N THR A 72 -16.39 -1.01 -4.14
CA THR A 72 -16.49 -0.38 -5.47
C THR A 72 -15.90 -1.33 -6.51
N TRP A 73 -16.57 -1.50 -7.65
CA TRP A 73 -16.08 -2.36 -8.74
C TRP A 73 -16.17 -1.69 -10.11
N VAL A 74 -15.37 -2.20 -11.05
CA VAL A 74 -15.40 -1.82 -12.48
C VAL A 74 -15.39 -3.05 -13.36
N ASN A 75 -15.90 -2.89 -14.58
CA ASN A 75 -15.82 -3.88 -15.64
C ASN A 75 -14.86 -3.36 -16.73
N LEU A 76 -13.69 -4.00 -16.88
CA LEU A 76 -12.70 -3.57 -17.88
C LEU A 76 -13.12 -3.85 -19.34
N THR A 77 -14.22 -4.58 -19.54
CA THR A 77 -14.80 -4.81 -20.88
C THR A 77 -15.93 -3.82 -21.21
N ASN A 78 -16.37 -3.03 -20.22
CA ASN A 78 -17.44 -2.07 -20.40
C ASN A 78 -16.91 -0.66 -20.63
N LYS A 79 -17.10 -0.12 -21.84
CA LYS A 79 -16.73 1.26 -22.20
C LYS A 79 -17.38 2.34 -21.32
N GLN A 80 -18.52 2.06 -20.69
CA GLN A 80 -19.11 3.02 -19.76
C GLN A 80 -18.28 3.20 -18.48
N ASP A 81 -17.42 2.25 -18.15
CA ASP A 81 -16.52 2.32 -17.00
C ASP A 81 -15.17 2.97 -17.32
N ASP A 82 -14.84 3.25 -18.60
CA ASP A 82 -13.55 3.84 -19.02
C ASP A 82 -13.20 5.10 -18.21
N ALA A 83 -14.17 6.00 -18.03
CA ALA A 83 -13.99 7.23 -17.25
C ALA A 83 -13.75 6.99 -15.74
N ARG A 84 -14.16 5.82 -15.22
CA ARG A 84 -13.96 5.42 -13.82
C ARG A 84 -12.61 4.73 -13.63
N LEU A 85 -12.00 4.19 -14.69
CA LEU A 85 -10.73 3.47 -14.62
C LEU A 85 -9.57 4.36 -14.14
N ASP A 86 -9.54 5.61 -14.55
CA ASP A 86 -8.48 6.56 -14.18
C ASP A 86 -8.37 6.76 -12.67
N ALA A 87 -9.49 6.73 -11.96
CA ALA A 87 -9.52 6.79 -10.49
C ALA A 87 -9.40 5.39 -9.84
N PHE A 88 -9.92 4.37 -10.50
CA PHE A 88 -9.96 3.01 -9.98
C PHE A 88 -8.58 2.35 -9.95
N LEU A 89 -7.80 2.45 -11.03
CA LEU A 89 -6.53 1.75 -11.16
C LEU A 89 -5.50 2.18 -10.10
N PRO A 90 -5.27 3.49 -9.83
CA PRO A 90 -4.38 3.90 -8.75
C PRO A 90 -4.86 3.42 -7.38
N ALA A 91 -6.18 3.38 -7.15
CA ALA A 91 -6.75 2.87 -5.90
C ALA A 91 -6.51 1.36 -5.74
N LYS A 92 -6.74 0.57 -6.80
CA LYS A 92 -6.50 -0.89 -6.79
C LYS A 92 -5.02 -1.20 -6.55
N VAL A 93 -4.12 -0.52 -7.25
CA VAL A 93 -2.68 -0.72 -7.06
C VAL A 93 -2.24 -0.29 -5.66
N SER A 94 -2.77 0.82 -5.15
CA SER A 94 -2.51 1.27 -3.76
C SER A 94 -2.95 0.25 -2.72
N GLU A 95 -4.12 -0.38 -2.91
CA GLU A 95 -4.63 -1.46 -2.06
C GLU A 95 -3.71 -2.69 -2.13
N LEU A 96 -3.30 -3.10 -3.33
CA LEU A 96 -2.36 -4.21 -3.51
C LEU A 96 -1.03 -3.95 -2.78
N ILE A 97 -0.47 -2.75 -2.91
CA ILE A 97 0.77 -2.37 -2.21
C ILE A 97 0.57 -2.42 -0.69
N LYS A 98 -0.53 -1.87 -0.18
CA LYS A 98 -0.87 -1.88 1.26
C LYS A 98 -0.99 -3.32 1.78
N THR A 99 -1.82 -4.14 1.14
CA THR A 99 -2.10 -5.52 1.59
C THR A 99 -0.85 -6.39 1.57
N LYS A 100 0.03 -6.20 0.58
CA LYS A 100 1.30 -6.95 0.50
C LYS A 100 2.33 -6.49 1.51
N ASN A 101 2.32 -5.21 1.89
CA ASN A 101 3.26 -4.62 2.84
C ASN A 101 2.58 -4.33 4.19
N THR A 102 1.59 -5.14 4.59
CA THR A 102 0.79 -4.91 5.79
C THR A 102 1.65 -4.68 7.03
N GLU A 103 2.73 -5.46 7.21
CA GLU A 103 3.63 -5.31 8.38
C GLU A 103 4.36 -3.97 8.43
N LEU A 104 4.73 -3.42 7.27
CA LEU A 104 5.44 -2.13 7.17
C LEU A 104 4.49 -0.95 7.07
N TYR A 105 3.25 -1.18 6.66
CA TYR A 105 2.25 -0.14 6.47
C TYR A 105 1.81 0.46 7.81
N LEU A 106 1.94 1.78 7.92
CA LEU A 106 1.56 2.54 9.10
C LEU A 106 0.18 3.18 8.96
N GLY A 107 -0.14 3.76 7.81
CA GLY A 107 -1.39 4.50 7.66
C GLY A 107 -1.39 5.51 6.51
N ARG A 108 -2.19 6.57 6.64
CA ARG A 108 -2.38 7.58 5.58
C ARG A 108 -2.14 9.00 6.03
N THR A 109 -1.53 9.80 5.16
CA THR A 109 -1.36 11.22 5.39
C THR A 109 -2.68 11.96 5.46
N PHE A 110 -2.71 13.03 6.25
CA PHE A 110 -3.84 13.97 6.28
C PHE A 110 -3.33 15.39 6.44
N THR A 111 -4.12 16.36 6.01
CA THR A 111 -3.81 17.78 6.20
C THR A 111 -4.17 18.20 7.62
N PRO A 112 -3.22 18.65 8.46
CA PRO A 112 -3.54 19.12 9.80
C PRO A 112 -4.35 20.41 9.73
N GLY A 113 -5.37 20.51 10.60
CA GLY A 113 -6.11 21.75 10.80
C GLY A 113 -5.40 22.67 11.81
N GLY A 114 -5.47 23.99 11.60
CA GLY A 114 -4.96 25.00 12.53
C GLY A 114 -3.82 25.85 12.00
N ASN A 115 -3.60 27.01 12.62
CA ASN A 115 -2.52 27.94 12.27
C ASN A 115 -1.23 27.57 13.04
N GLY A 116 -0.07 27.68 12.39
CA GLY A 116 1.24 27.52 13.05
C GLY A 116 1.80 26.09 13.08
N PHE A 117 1.27 25.17 12.28
CA PHE A 117 1.88 23.85 12.12
C PHE A 117 3.26 23.99 11.43
N PRO A 118 4.34 23.33 11.94
CA PRO A 118 5.69 23.54 11.41
C PRO A 118 5.77 23.25 9.90
N ALA A 119 6.54 24.03 9.14
CA ALA A 119 6.59 23.94 7.67
C ALA A 119 7.19 22.62 7.13
N ASN A 120 7.98 21.94 7.94
CA ASN A 120 8.64 20.66 7.65
C ASN A 120 7.99 19.46 8.38
N ALA A 121 6.88 19.68 9.07
CA ALA A 121 6.18 18.59 9.75
C ALA A 121 5.24 17.86 8.79
N LEU A 122 5.17 16.54 8.91
CA LEU A 122 4.23 15.68 8.19
C LEU A 122 3.26 15.05 9.18
N CYS A 123 2.01 14.86 8.75
CA CYS A 123 0.95 14.28 9.56
C CYS A 123 0.37 13.04 8.88
N PHE A 124 0.12 12.00 9.67
CA PHE A 124 -0.58 10.82 9.21
C PHE A 124 -1.45 10.20 10.32
N LYS A 125 -2.52 9.54 9.91
CA LYS A 125 -3.35 8.70 10.76
C LYS A 125 -2.76 7.30 10.73
N ILE A 126 -2.28 6.82 11.87
CA ILE A 126 -1.80 5.45 12.01
C ILE A 126 -3.01 4.50 12.13
N ASP A 127 -2.95 3.38 11.42
CA ASP A 127 -3.96 2.33 11.44
C ASP A 127 -3.98 1.59 12.79
N LEU A 128 -5.07 0.88 13.05
CA LEU A 128 -5.26 0.10 14.28
C LEU A 128 -4.25 -1.05 14.35
N ASN A 129 -3.89 -1.44 15.57
CA ASN A 129 -2.98 -2.56 15.86
C ASN A 129 -1.61 -2.45 15.18
N LYS A 130 -1.11 -1.22 15.01
CA LYS A 130 0.22 -0.92 14.48
C LYS A 130 1.17 -0.51 15.59
N LYS A 131 2.42 -0.93 15.46
CA LYS A 131 3.53 -0.46 16.29
C LYS A 131 4.28 0.63 15.53
N LEU A 132 4.71 1.66 16.25
CA LEU A 132 5.52 2.73 15.71
C LEU A 132 6.89 2.75 16.42
N PRO A 133 7.92 2.11 15.86
CA PRO A 133 9.27 2.16 16.40
C PRO A 133 9.90 3.55 16.21
N ARG A 134 10.90 3.88 17.03
CA ARG A 134 11.74 5.07 16.83
C ARG A 134 12.94 4.78 15.93
N ASN A 135 13.57 5.85 15.43
CA ASN A 135 14.76 5.79 14.58
C ASN A 135 14.54 4.97 13.30
N ILE A 136 13.35 5.07 12.73
CA ILE A 136 12.98 4.38 11.49
C ILE A 136 13.06 5.33 10.30
N PHE A 137 13.36 4.78 9.14
CA PHE A 137 13.17 5.48 7.88
C PHE A 137 11.72 5.32 7.43
N ILE A 138 11.18 6.35 6.77
CA ILE A 138 9.79 6.33 6.30
C ILE A 138 9.76 6.42 4.78
N THR A 139 8.91 5.59 4.17
CA THR A 139 8.53 5.70 2.76
C THR A 139 7.10 6.20 2.64
N ILE A 140 6.90 7.20 1.79
CA ILE A 140 5.60 7.76 1.44
C ILE A 140 5.36 7.52 -0.04
N ILE A 141 4.24 6.88 -0.35
CA ILE A 141 3.78 6.63 -1.72
C ILE A 141 2.54 7.46 -1.95
N SER A 142 2.53 8.22 -3.03
CA SER A 142 1.40 9.09 -3.35
C SER A 142 0.15 8.30 -3.72
N LYS A 143 -1.03 8.82 -3.37
CA LYS A 143 -2.31 8.14 -3.65
C LYS A 143 -2.58 7.90 -5.14
N ASP A 144 -2.00 8.74 -5.99
CA ASP A 144 -2.10 8.71 -7.45
C ASP A 144 -0.91 7.96 -8.08
N LEU A 145 0.01 7.44 -7.26
CA LEU A 145 1.21 6.69 -7.67
C LEU A 145 2.18 7.49 -8.56
N THR A 146 2.11 8.82 -8.54
CA THR A 146 3.01 9.71 -9.30
C THR A 146 4.32 10.01 -8.59
N PHE A 147 4.45 9.71 -7.29
CA PHE A 147 5.73 9.81 -6.60
C PHE A 147 5.88 8.82 -5.45
N ILE A 148 7.15 8.53 -5.17
CA ILE A 148 7.60 7.81 -3.98
C ILE A 148 8.69 8.65 -3.34
N TYR A 149 8.61 8.83 -2.03
CA TYR A 149 9.63 9.52 -1.25
C TYR A 149 10.05 8.66 -0.08
N SER A 150 11.36 8.44 0.07
CA SER A 150 11.95 7.83 1.26
C SER A 150 12.75 8.86 2.03
N SER A 151 12.58 8.91 3.35
CA SER A 151 13.34 9.82 4.21
C SER A 151 14.84 9.58 4.07
N LYS A 152 15.62 10.66 4.07
CA LYS A 152 17.08 10.58 3.93
C LYS A 152 17.78 10.28 5.26
N HIS A 153 17.10 10.59 6.35
CA HIS A 153 17.52 10.32 7.72
C HIS A 153 16.46 9.49 8.44
N SER A 154 16.90 8.75 9.46
CA SER A 154 16.00 8.08 10.38
C SER A 154 15.21 9.11 11.17
N ILE A 155 13.91 8.90 11.32
CA ILE A 155 13.03 9.75 12.11
C ILE A 155 13.21 9.41 13.59
N PRO A 156 13.81 10.30 14.39
CA PRO A 156 14.14 9.98 15.77
C PRO A 156 12.92 10.04 16.69
N GLU A 157 11.98 10.94 16.40
CA GLU A 157 10.86 11.24 17.27
C GLU A 157 9.56 11.44 16.49
N PHE A 158 8.50 10.87 17.05
CA PHE A 158 7.12 11.07 16.62
C PHE A 158 6.35 11.81 17.70
N TRP A 159 5.33 12.54 17.29
CA TRP A 159 4.56 13.43 18.14
C TRP A 159 3.06 13.18 18.01
N GLN A 160 2.34 13.28 19.13
CA GLN A 160 0.89 13.23 19.20
C GLN A 160 0.41 14.42 20.03
N ASN A 161 -0.44 15.27 19.46
CA ASN A 161 -1.02 16.45 20.14
C ASN A 161 0.04 17.33 20.88
N GLY A 162 1.22 17.49 20.28
CA GLY A 162 2.31 18.30 20.84
C GLY A 162 3.17 17.62 21.90
N SER A 163 2.97 16.33 22.18
CA SER A 163 3.83 15.53 23.06
C SER A 163 4.55 14.43 22.31
N ALA A 164 5.82 14.18 22.65
CA ALA A 164 6.60 13.10 22.06
C ALA A 164 6.02 11.74 22.49
N ILE A 165 5.97 10.81 21.55
CA ILE A 165 5.38 9.49 21.74
C ILE A 165 6.43 8.52 22.31
N PRO A 166 6.10 7.62 23.27
CA PRO A 166 7.05 6.65 23.83
C PRO A 166 7.59 5.62 22.81
N ASP A 167 8.71 4.97 23.13
CA ASP A 167 9.43 4.03 22.25
C ASP A 167 8.60 2.82 21.78
N ASN A 168 7.69 2.33 22.62
CA ASN A 168 6.85 1.15 22.35
C ASN A 168 5.40 1.53 22.04
N PHE A 169 5.21 2.62 21.30
CA PHE A 169 3.87 3.05 20.95
C PHE A 169 3.17 2.04 20.05
N SER A 170 1.96 1.69 20.44
CA SER A 170 1.03 0.92 19.63
C SER A 170 -0.32 1.57 19.62
N THR A 171 -0.99 1.57 18.47
CA THR A 171 -2.41 1.92 18.41
C THR A 171 -3.25 0.86 19.10
N ASN A 172 -4.33 1.28 19.76
CA ASN A 172 -5.33 0.38 20.32
C ASN A 172 -6.34 -0.05 19.24
N GLU A 173 -7.19 -1.03 19.54
CA GLU A 173 -8.21 -1.55 18.62
C GLU A 173 -9.37 -0.56 18.37
N GLU A 174 -9.49 0.50 19.17
CA GLU A 174 -10.70 1.33 19.21
C GLU A 174 -10.59 2.63 18.41
N ALA A 175 -9.38 3.21 18.25
CA ALA A 175 -9.24 4.49 17.56
C ALA A 175 -7.90 4.65 16.83
N GLN A 176 -7.99 5.08 15.56
CA GLN A 176 -6.82 5.58 14.83
C GLN A 176 -6.26 6.82 15.53
N THR A 177 -4.94 6.94 15.53
CA THR A 177 -4.23 8.05 16.18
C THR A 177 -3.60 8.99 15.15
N ASN A 178 -3.65 10.29 15.41
CA ASN A 178 -2.95 11.29 14.60
C ASN A 178 -1.50 11.41 15.08
N ILE A 179 -0.57 11.21 14.16
CA ILE A 179 0.87 11.24 14.40
C ILE A 179 1.50 12.32 13.53
N SER A 180 2.50 13.01 14.06
CA SER A 180 3.35 13.89 13.28
C SER A 180 4.84 13.64 13.51
N PHE A 181 5.65 14.02 12.52
CA PHE A 181 7.11 13.98 12.59
C PHE A 181 7.71 15.07 11.69
N LEU A 182 8.98 15.39 11.90
CA LEU A 182 9.73 16.33 11.07
C LEU A 182 10.52 15.60 9.99
N ILE A 183 10.61 16.19 8.80
CA ILE A 183 11.33 15.60 7.67
C ILE A 183 12.26 16.62 7.01
N THR A 184 13.44 16.15 6.61
CA THR A 184 14.52 16.95 6.04
C THR A 184 15.17 16.24 4.84
N ASP A 185 15.95 16.98 4.06
CA ASP A 185 16.76 16.43 2.97
C ASP A 185 18.04 15.76 3.49
N GLU A 186 18.89 15.33 2.56
CA GLU A 186 20.19 14.70 2.85
C GLU A 186 21.15 15.57 3.65
N ASN A 187 20.99 16.90 3.61
CA ASN A 187 21.82 17.88 4.32
C ASN A 187 21.16 18.38 5.61
N GLU A 188 20.09 17.73 6.07
CA GLU A 188 19.28 18.13 7.23
C GLU A 188 18.57 19.50 7.05
N ILE A 189 18.38 19.92 5.81
CA ILE A 189 17.68 21.16 5.45
C ILE A 189 16.20 20.83 5.21
N ASN A 190 15.32 21.79 5.48
CA ASN A 190 13.90 21.66 5.18
C ASN A 190 13.69 21.39 3.68
N LEU A 191 12.82 20.42 3.38
CA LEU A 191 12.40 20.15 2.01
C LEU A 191 11.73 21.38 1.38
N SER A 192 11.82 21.48 0.05
CA SER A 192 11.17 22.56 -0.68
C SER A 192 9.64 22.56 -0.45
N ALA A 193 9.02 23.73 -0.55
CA ALA A 193 7.57 23.87 -0.37
C ALA A 193 6.76 23.00 -1.34
N GLU A 194 7.28 22.78 -2.55
CA GLU A 194 6.67 21.90 -3.56
C GLU A 194 6.68 20.43 -3.10
N ILE A 195 7.83 19.93 -2.66
CA ILE A 195 7.96 18.55 -2.16
C ILE A 195 7.08 18.37 -0.91
N MET A 196 7.17 19.31 0.04
CA MET A 196 6.34 19.28 1.25
C MET A 196 4.85 19.33 0.91
N GLY A 197 4.46 20.11 -0.10
CA GLY A 197 3.08 20.20 -0.58
C GLY A 197 2.56 18.82 -1.01
N ARG A 198 3.32 18.13 -1.88
CA ARG A 198 2.98 16.79 -2.36
C ARG A 198 2.93 15.76 -1.23
N LEU A 199 3.92 15.79 -0.32
CA LEU A 199 3.99 14.87 0.82
C LEU A 199 2.79 15.00 1.77
N ARG A 200 2.29 16.22 1.93
CA ARG A 200 1.17 16.55 2.83
C ARG A 200 -0.21 16.32 2.23
N GLU A 201 -0.30 16.00 0.94
CA GLU A 201 -1.59 15.69 0.33
C GLU A 201 -2.29 14.57 1.09
N GLU A 202 -3.59 14.72 1.28
CA GLU A 202 -4.39 13.72 1.98
C GLU A 202 -4.47 12.42 1.17
N GLY A 203 -4.24 11.31 1.88
CA GLY A 203 -4.42 9.96 1.35
C GLY A 203 -3.16 9.27 0.86
N ASN A 204 -1.98 9.90 0.93
CA ASN A 204 -0.72 9.23 0.64
C ASN A 204 -0.48 8.10 1.65
N LEU A 205 0.05 6.98 1.17
CA LEU A 205 0.35 5.81 1.99
C LEU A 205 1.68 6.00 2.71
N VAL A 206 1.74 5.67 4.00
CA VAL A 206 2.93 5.80 4.84
C VAL A 206 3.39 4.41 5.29
N PHE A 207 4.67 4.12 5.08
CA PHE A 207 5.31 2.84 5.42
C PHE A 207 6.60 3.07 6.21
N ILE A 208 6.93 2.09 7.05
CA ILE A 208 8.29 1.88 7.54
C ILE A 208 9.15 1.42 6.36
N HIS A 209 10.28 2.08 6.12
CA HIS A 209 11.21 1.65 5.08
C HIS A 209 11.91 0.34 5.50
N PRO A 210 12.09 -0.65 4.60
CA PRO A 210 12.74 -1.93 4.91
C PRO A 210 14.15 -1.82 5.53
N ASP A 211 14.93 -0.82 5.12
CA ASP A 211 16.25 -0.53 5.69
C ASP A 211 16.23 -0.08 7.17
N SER A 212 15.04 0.14 7.75
CA SER A 212 14.91 0.37 9.17
C SER A 212 15.20 -0.92 9.92
N ASN A 213 16.16 -0.88 10.85
CA ASN A 213 16.36 -1.97 11.80
C ASN A 213 15.21 -1.96 12.81
N VAL A 214 14.11 -2.63 12.48
CA VAL A 214 12.92 -2.82 13.35
C VAL A 214 12.93 -4.19 13.99
#